data_AF-A0A5E4SU82-F1
#
_entry.id   AF-A0A5E4SU82-F1
#
_cell.length_a   1.000
_cell.length_b   1.000
_cell.length_c   1.000
_cell.angle_alpha   90.00
_cell.angle_beta   90.00
_cell.angle_gamma   90.00
#
_symmetry.space_group_name_H-M   'P 1'
#
loop_
_entity.id
_entity.type
_entity.pdbx_description
1 polymer ?
#
loop_
_entity_poly.entity_id
_entity_poly.type
_entity_poly.pdbx_seq_one_letter_code
_entity_poly.pdbx_strand_id
1 'polypeptide(L)'
;MVRAQRAWLASRDADIRLIGAVYATARGTVYAPMNANDVMTLTQRRAQALTRYVAAVGAPAKGAADLAGPLPPANIVRGERGGPVPQRGMAFERGHCASLTDMEAIGRCAGQAVARYDEDIASISSAIQRRLPAASRGAMRASDARWRDFVAAEGALVDVVCPTDATAQAQACRSVHQRNAAVERLRQLVGLNAVIGAD
;
A
#
# COMPACT_ATOMS: atom_id res chain seq x y z
N MET A 1 15.19 6.81 10.28
CA MET A 1 15.44 5.45 9.73
C MET A 1 15.10 4.30 10.69
N VAL A 2 15.76 4.16 11.84
CA VAL A 2 15.60 2.97 12.71
C VAL A 2 14.16 2.73 13.21
N ARG A 3 13.42 3.79 13.56
CA ARG A 3 12.01 3.67 13.99
C ARG A 3 11.11 3.09 12.89
N ALA A 4 11.19 3.63 11.68
CA ALA A 4 10.43 3.15 10.52
C ALA A 4 10.78 1.69 10.17
N GLN A 5 12.05 1.31 10.28
CA GLN A 5 12.47 -0.07 10.04
C GLN A 5 11.91 -1.05 11.08
N ARG A 6 11.89 -0.68 12.37
CA ARG A 6 11.26 -1.49 13.41
C ARG A 6 9.75 -1.63 13.20
N ALA A 7 9.07 -0.54 12.86
CA ALA A 7 7.65 -0.56 12.55
C ALA A 7 7.34 -1.43 11.31
N TRP A 8 8.19 -1.35 10.28
CA TRP A 8 8.09 -2.20 9.10
C TRP A 8 8.20 -3.70 9.44
N LEU A 9 9.17 -4.09 10.28
CA LEU A 9 9.31 -5.49 10.71
C LEU A 9 8.04 -5.97 11.43
N ALA A 10 7.48 -5.16 12.33
CA ALA A 10 6.23 -5.49 13.01
C ALA A 10 5.04 -5.62 12.05
N SER A 11 4.95 -4.75 11.03
CA SER A 11 3.94 -4.83 9.96
C SER A 11 4.10 -6.10 9.13
N ARG A 12 5.32 -6.41 8.69
CA ARG A 12 5.64 -7.61 7.91
C ARG A 12 5.27 -8.88 8.68
N ASP A 13 5.63 -8.96 9.96
CA ASP A 13 5.36 -10.15 10.77
C ASP A 13 3.86 -10.34 11.01
N ALA A 14 3.08 -9.25 11.09
CA ALA A 14 1.62 -9.33 11.14
C ALA A 14 1.00 -9.73 9.79
N ASP A 15 1.54 -9.21 8.68
CA ASP A 15 1.12 -9.59 7.33
C ASP A 15 1.42 -11.05 7.01
N ILE A 16 2.58 -11.59 7.41
CA ILE A 16 2.90 -13.02 7.25
C ILE A 16 1.87 -13.91 7.95
N ARG A 17 1.43 -13.52 9.17
CA ARG A 17 0.37 -14.25 9.89
C ARG A 17 -0.97 -14.17 9.16
N LEU A 18 -1.33 -13.00 8.63
CA LEU A 18 -2.55 -12.83 7.83
C LEU A 18 -2.50 -13.69 6.56
N ILE A 19 -1.39 -13.65 5.81
CA ILE A 19 -1.17 -14.45 4.61
C ILE A 19 -1.34 -15.94 4.94
N GLY A 20 -0.64 -16.44 5.97
CA GLY A 20 -0.77 -17.84 6.39
C GLY A 20 -2.22 -18.21 6.75
N ALA A 21 -2.93 -17.33 7.45
CA ALA A 21 -4.33 -17.55 7.80
C ALA A 21 -5.28 -17.56 6.60
N VAL A 22 -5.00 -16.78 5.55
CA VAL A 22 -5.74 -16.77 4.29
C VAL A 22 -5.48 -18.05 3.51
N TYR A 23 -4.20 -18.40 3.30
CA TYR A 23 -3.81 -19.57 2.51
C TYR A 23 -4.20 -20.89 3.18
N ALA A 24 -4.32 -20.94 4.52
CA ALA A 24 -4.89 -22.08 5.23
C ALA A 24 -6.37 -22.37 4.89
N THR A 25 -7.07 -21.42 4.28
CA THR A 25 -8.46 -21.61 3.81
C THR A 25 -8.56 -22.09 2.37
N ALA A 26 -7.46 -22.03 1.61
CA ALA A 26 -7.43 -22.46 0.20
C ALA A 26 -7.05 -23.94 0.09
N ARG A 27 -7.51 -24.60 -0.97
CA ARG A 27 -7.23 -26.01 -1.26
C ARG A 27 -6.58 -26.14 -2.62
N GLY A 28 -5.68 -27.12 -2.77
CA GLY A 28 -4.97 -27.35 -4.03
C GLY A 28 -3.52 -26.88 -3.99
N THR A 29 -2.68 -27.56 -4.77
CA THR A 29 -1.22 -27.37 -4.76
C THR A 29 -0.78 -26.05 -5.37
N VAL A 30 -1.64 -25.40 -6.17
CA VAL A 30 -1.35 -24.09 -6.80
C VAL A 30 -1.13 -22.98 -5.78
N TYR A 31 -1.75 -23.07 -4.59
CA TYR A 31 -1.69 -22.01 -3.59
C TYR A 31 -0.43 -22.05 -2.71
N ALA A 32 0.28 -23.17 -2.67
CA ALA A 32 1.54 -23.28 -1.94
C ALA A 32 2.65 -22.35 -2.50
N PRO A 33 2.95 -22.35 -3.82
CA PRO A 33 3.92 -21.40 -4.39
C PRO A 33 3.40 -19.95 -4.37
N MET A 34 2.08 -19.73 -4.47
CA MET A 34 1.51 -18.38 -4.35
C MET A 34 1.72 -17.79 -2.94
N ASN A 35 1.52 -18.58 -1.88
CA ASN A 35 1.81 -18.18 -0.50
C ASN A 35 3.27 -17.73 -0.33
N ALA A 36 4.21 -18.56 -0.81
CA ALA A 36 5.63 -18.23 -0.75
C ALA A 36 5.96 -16.93 -1.51
N ASN A 37 5.34 -16.73 -2.68
CA ASN A 37 5.51 -15.51 -3.47
C ASN A 37 4.95 -14.25 -2.77
N ASP A 38 3.79 -14.35 -2.12
CA ASP A 38 3.19 -13.23 -1.38
C ASP A 38 4.07 -12.84 -0.18
N VAL A 39 4.61 -13.82 0.55
CA VAL A 39 5.58 -13.58 1.64
C VAL A 39 6.86 -12.91 1.10
N MET A 40 7.41 -13.41 -0.01
CA MET A 40 8.61 -12.86 -0.63
C MET A 40 8.40 -11.40 -1.08
N THR A 41 7.26 -11.11 -1.68
CA THR A 41 6.91 -9.79 -2.23
C THR A 41 6.96 -8.69 -1.17
N LEU A 42 6.60 -8.99 0.09
CA LEU A 42 6.71 -8.02 1.20
C LEU A 42 8.15 -7.49 1.37
N THR A 43 9.12 -8.40 1.31
CA THR A 43 10.54 -8.06 1.49
C THR A 43 11.11 -7.39 0.24
N GLN A 44 10.75 -7.87 -0.94
CA GLN A 44 11.17 -7.26 -2.21
C GLN A 44 10.72 -5.79 -2.30
N ARG A 45 9.45 -5.49 -1.99
CA ARG A 45 8.92 -4.12 -2.01
C ARG A 45 9.67 -3.22 -1.03
N ARG A 46 9.98 -3.72 0.17
CA ARG A 46 10.74 -2.93 1.15
C ARG A 46 12.16 -2.64 0.67
N ALA A 47 12.85 -3.64 0.13
CA ALA A 47 14.20 -3.46 -0.39
C ALA A 47 14.23 -2.39 -1.49
N GLN A 48 13.29 -2.45 -2.43
CA GLN A 48 13.14 -1.45 -3.49
C GLN A 48 12.87 -0.04 -2.93
N ALA A 49 11.98 0.08 -1.93
CA ALA A 49 11.71 1.37 -1.28
C ALA A 49 12.95 1.94 -0.58
N LEU A 50 13.68 1.10 0.17
CA LEU A 50 14.93 1.50 0.84
C LEU A 50 16.00 1.93 -0.16
N THR A 51 16.15 1.22 -1.28
CA THR A 51 17.08 1.61 -2.35
C THR A 51 16.75 3.00 -2.90
N ARG A 52 15.46 3.30 -3.12
CA ARG A 52 15.03 4.64 -3.55
C ARG A 52 15.33 5.70 -2.50
N TYR A 53 15.06 5.41 -1.21
CA TYR A 53 15.38 6.34 -0.14
C TYR A 53 16.87 6.63 -0.04
N VAL A 54 17.72 5.60 -0.11
CA VAL A 54 19.19 5.76 -0.08
C VAL A 54 19.70 6.54 -1.29
N ALA A 55 19.19 6.25 -2.49
CA ALA A 55 19.56 6.98 -3.71
C ALA A 55 19.18 8.47 -3.63
N ALA A 56 18.02 8.79 -3.05
CA ALA A 56 17.59 10.17 -2.87
C ALA A 56 18.41 10.94 -1.83
N VAL A 57 18.84 10.29 -0.74
CA VAL A 57 19.71 10.90 0.28
C VAL A 57 21.11 11.22 -0.27
N GLY A 58 21.60 10.41 -1.22
CA GLY A 58 22.94 10.56 -1.80
C GLY A 58 23.04 11.52 -2.99
N ALA A 59 21.93 12.09 -3.47
CA ALA A 59 21.89 12.98 -4.64
C ALA A 59 21.41 14.38 -4.24
N PRO A 60 22.20 15.46 -4.46
CA PRO A 60 21.75 16.81 -4.17
C PRO A 60 20.55 17.17 -5.08
N ALA A 61 19.42 17.53 -4.44
CA ALA A 61 18.27 18.21 -5.04
C ALA A 61 17.63 17.57 -6.31
N LYS A 62 17.54 16.24 -6.39
CA LYS A 62 16.68 15.56 -7.39
C LYS A 62 15.26 15.22 -6.90
N GLY A 63 14.87 15.64 -5.69
CA GLY A 63 13.54 15.39 -5.12
C GLY A 63 12.36 15.93 -5.94
N ALA A 64 12.62 16.82 -6.92
CA ALA A 64 11.64 17.28 -7.91
C ALA A 64 11.48 16.33 -9.11
N ALA A 65 12.59 15.72 -9.54
CA ALA A 65 12.69 15.02 -10.81
C ALA A 65 12.10 13.60 -10.75
N ASP A 66 12.02 12.98 -9.56
CA ASP A 66 11.42 11.65 -9.36
C ASP A 66 9.90 11.69 -9.12
N LEU A 67 9.28 12.88 -9.15
CA LEU A 67 7.85 13.01 -9.42
C LEU A 67 7.51 12.62 -10.88
N ALA A 68 8.53 12.44 -11.74
CA ALA A 68 8.40 12.09 -13.16
C ALA A 68 8.27 10.58 -13.45
N GLY A 69 7.59 9.85 -12.57
CA GLY A 69 6.94 8.61 -12.99
C GLY A 69 5.45 8.90 -13.14
N PRO A 70 4.81 8.65 -14.31
CA PRO A 70 3.35 8.65 -14.38
C PRO A 70 2.84 7.81 -13.20
N LEU A 71 1.85 8.28 -12.43
CA LEU A 71 1.10 7.38 -11.56
C LEU A 71 0.51 6.34 -12.50
N PRO A 72 1.05 5.11 -12.64
CA PRO A 72 0.34 4.15 -13.46
C PRO A 72 -1.01 3.98 -12.76
N PRO A 73 -2.13 4.06 -13.50
CA PRO A 73 -3.43 3.84 -12.90
C PRO A 73 -3.32 2.57 -12.08
N ALA A 74 -3.82 2.60 -10.85
CA ALA A 74 -3.71 1.42 -10.02
C ALA A 74 -4.43 0.29 -10.77
N ASN A 75 -3.70 -0.67 -11.34
CA ASN A 75 -4.31 -1.87 -11.88
C ASN A 75 -4.61 -2.79 -10.71
N ILE A 76 -5.69 -2.49 -9.99
CA ILE A 76 -6.26 -3.39 -9.00
C ILE A 76 -7.22 -4.29 -9.78
N VAL A 77 -6.67 -5.39 -10.30
CA VAL A 77 -7.43 -6.36 -11.08
C VAL A 77 -8.47 -7.01 -10.18
N ARG A 78 -9.72 -7.02 -10.64
CA ARG A 78 -10.87 -7.65 -9.99
C ARG A 78 -10.64 -9.17 -10.03
N GLY A 79 -10.41 -9.81 -8.88
CA GLY A 79 -10.48 -11.27 -8.81
C GLY A 79 -11.93 -11.72 -8.89
N GLU A 80 -12.26 -12.66 -9.79
CA GLU A 80 -13.61 -13.21 -9.96
C GLU A 80 -14.19 -13.80 -8.66
N ARG A 81 -13.32 -14.27 -7.75
CA ARG A 81 -13.67 -14.93 -6.47
C ARG A 81 -13.57 -14.03 -5.22
N GLY A 82 -13.18 -12.77 -5.37
CA GLY A 82 -13.00 -11.82 -4.26
C GLY A 82 -14.25 -11.03 -3.88
N GLY A 83 -15.29 -11.03 -4.70
CA GLY A 83 -16.37 -10.04 -4.60
C GLY A 83 -15.90 -8.62 -4.97
N PRO A 84 -16.84 -7.67 -5.13
CA PRO A 84 -16.50 -6.32 -5.56
C PRO A 84 -15.83 -5.54 -4.43
N VAL A 85 -14.57 -5.17 -4.63
CA VAL A 85 -13.95 -4.09 -3.85
C VAL A 85 -14.38 -2.77 -4.48
N PRO A 86 -14.98 -1.84 -3.71
CA PRO A 86 -15.23 -0.49 -4.22
C PRO A 86 -13.93 0.10 -4.76
N GLN A 87 -13.99 0.71 -5.94
CA GLN A 87 -12.82 1.29 -6.61
C GLN A 87 -12.83 2.81 -6.48
N ARG A 88 -13.18 3.35 -5.29
CA ARG A 88 -13.41 4.78 -5.10
C ARG A 88 -12.15 5.59 -5.36
N GLY A 89 -11.00 5.14 -4.84
CA GLY A 89 -9.73 5.81 -5.07
C GLY A 89 -9.36 5.84 -6.55
N MET A 90 -9.47 4.71 -7.24
CA MET A 90 -9.15 4.62 -8.67
C MET A 90 -10.10 5.42 -9.56
N ALA A 91 -11.41 5.38 -9.27
CA ALA A 91 -12.40 6.16 -9.99
C ALA A 91 -12.16 7.65 -9.81
N PHE A 92 -11.84 8.09 -8.60
CA PHE A 92 -11.48 9.46 -8.30
C PHE A 92 -10.24 9.91 -9.08
N GLU A 93 -9.16 9.11 -9.07
CA GLU A 93 -7.94 9.47 -9.78
C GLU A 93 -8.13 9.58 -11.30
N ARG A 94 -8.90 8.66 -11.90
CA ARG A 94 -9.21 8.72 -13.34
C ARG A 94 -10.01 9.96 -13.69
N GLY A 95 -10.96 10.35 -12.85
CA GLY A 95 -11.84 11.51 -13.09
C GLY A 95 -11.19 12.86 -12.78
N HIS A 96 -10.25 12.91 -11.84
CA HIS A 96 -9.78 14.18 -11.26
C HIS A 96 -8.27 14.39 -11.30
N CYS A 97 -7.45 13.33 -11.33
CA CYS A 97 -5.99 13.47 -11.25
C CYS A 97 -5.27 13.25 -12.59
N ALA A 98 -5.89 12.57 -13.56
CA ALA A 98 -5.21 12.04 -14.74
C ALA A 98 -4.59 13.10 -15.68
N SER A 99 -5.10 14.34 -15.67
CA SER A 99 -4.65 15.43 -16.55
C SER A 99 -3.93 16.57 -15.82
N LEU A 100 -3.65 16.42 -14.52
CA LEU A 100 -3.02 17.47 -13.73
C LEU A 100 -1.53 17.59 -14.05
N THR A 101 -1.08 18.83 -14.26
CA THR A 101 0.34 19.15 -14.52
C THR A 101 0.94 20.06 -13.44
N ASP A 102 0.10 20.80 -12.71
CA ASP A 102 0.51 21.67 -11.61
C ASP A 102 0.76 20.89 -10.32
N MET A 103 1.86 21.21 -9.62
CA MET A 103 2.30 20.48 -8.42
C MET A 103 1.34 20.66 -7.24
N GLU A 104 0.75 21.85 -7.07
CA GLU A 104 -0.24 22.06 -6.01
C GLU A 104 -1.51 21.24 -6.26
N ALA A 105 -1.99 21.24 -7.51
CA ALA A 105 -3.11 20.43 -7.94
C ALA A 105 -2.83 18.92 -7.75
N ILE A 106 -1.65 18.44 -8.16
CA ILE A 106 -1.22 17.05 -7.97
C ILE A 106 -1.22 16.69 -6.48
N GLY A 107 -0.61 17.53 -5.63
CA GLY A 107 -0.52 17.27 -4.19
C GLY A 107 -1.89 17.22 -3.50
N ARG A 108 -2.80 18.11 -3.88
CA ARG A 108 -4.20 18.09 -3.40
C ARG A 108 -4.94 16.85 -3.89
N CYS A 109 -4.81 16.49 -5.17
CA CYS A 109 -5.48 15.32 -5.73
C CYS A 109 -5.01 14.03 -5.07
N ALA A 110 -3.69 13.87 -4.89
CA ALA A 110 -3.12 12.72 -4.20
C ALA A 110 -3.62 12.62 -2.74
N GLY A 111 -3.68 13.74 -2.01
CA GLY A 111 -4.22 13.76 -0.64
C GLY A 111 -5.71 13.35 -0.58
N GLN A 112 -6.52 13.83 -1.52
CA GLN A 112 -7.93 13.43 -1.62
C GLN A 112 -8.08 11.95 -2.01
N ALA A 113 -7.21 11.45 -2.90
CA ALA A 113 -7.19 10.05 -3.30
C ALA A 113 -6.85 9.12 -2.12
N VAL A 114 -5.91 9.51 -1.23
CA VAL A 114 -5.58 8.75 -0.01
C VAL A 114 -6.82 8.46 0.82
N ALA A 115 -7.65 9.47 1.12
CA ALA A 115 -8.86 9.29 1.91
C ALA A 115 -9.83 8.26 1.27
N ARG A 116 -9.93 8.27 -0.05
CA ARG A 116 -10.77 7.31 -0.80
C ARG A 116 -10.16 5.91 -0.82
N TYR A 117 -8.84 5.79 -0.91
CA TYR A 117 -8.16 4.51 -0.77
C TYR A 117 -8.29 3.96 0.66
N ASP A 118 -8.30 4.79 1.69
CA ASP A 118 -8.53 4.36 3.07
C ASP A 118 -9.93 3.77 3.27
N GLU A 119 -10.95 4.35 2.62
CA GLU A 119 -12.31 3.78 2.58
C GLU A 119 -12.32 2.40 1.89
N ASP A 120 -11.62 2.27 0.76
CA ASP A 120 -11.46 1.01 0.02
C ASP A 120 -10.74 -0.05 0.86
N ILE A 121 -9.65 0.33 1.54
CA ILE A 121 -8.90 -0.51 2.47
C ILE A 121 -9.80 -0.96 3.62
N ALA A 122 -10.57 -0.06 4.24
CA ALA A 122 -11.49 -0.42 5.33
C ALA A 122 -12.58 -1.40 4.86
N SER A 123 -13.09 -1.20 3.64
CA SER A 123 -14.11 -2.06 3.02
C SER A 123 -13.58 -3.48 2.79
N ILE A 124 -12.40 -3.61 2.17
CA ILE A 124 -11.80 -4.93 1.90
C ILE A 124 -11.32 -5.61 3.18
N SER A 125 -10.79 -4.86 4.15
CA SER A 125 -10.39 -5.39 5.46
C SER A 125 -11.58 -5.98 6.20
N SER A 126 -12.72 -5.28 6.17
CA SER A 126 -13.98 -5.79 6.72
C SER A 126 -14.48 -7.04 5.98
N ALA A 127 -14.33 -7.08 4.65
CA ALA A 127 -14.69 -8.26 3.86
C ALA A 127 -13.82 -9.48 4.21
N ILE A 128 -12.50 -9.31 4.30
CA ILE A 128 -11.55 -10.35 4.73
C ILE A 128 -11.92 -10.85 6.13
N GLN A 129 -12.17 -9.95 7.09
CA GLN A 129 -12.56 -10.34 8.45
C GLN A 129 -13.85 -11.17 8.47
N ARG A 130 -14.84 -10.86 7.64
CA ARG A 130 -16.08 -11.64 7.55
C ARG A 130 -15.86 -13.02 6.95
N ARG A 131 -14.99 -13.14 5.94
CA ARG A 131 -14.72 -14.40 5.22
C ARG A 131 -13.75 -15.32 5.94
N LEU A 132 -12.83 -14.77 6.74
CA LEU A 132 -11.90 -15.58 7.52
C LEU A 132 -12.63 -16.34 8.66
N PRO A 133 -12.14 -17.55 9.01
CA PRO A 133 -12.54 -18.25 10.22
C PRO A 133 -12.41 -17.35 11.45
N ALA A 134 -13.31 -17.51 12.43
CA ALA A 134 -13.37 -16.65 13.62
C ALA A 134 -12.02 -16.55 14.36
N ALA A 135 -11.31 -17.67 14.50
CA ALA A 135 -9.99 -17.74 15.11
C ALA A 135 -8.92 -16.89 14.40
N SER A 136 -9.07 -16.69 13.09
CA SER A 136 -8.10 -15.97 12.24
C SER A 136 -8.42 -14.50 12.06
N ARG A 137 -9.61 -14.03 12.47
CA ARG A 137 -10.01 -12.61 12.30
C ARG A 137 -9.08 -11.63 13.02
N GLY A 138 -8.44 -12.07 14.11
CA GLY A 138 -7.43 -11.29 14.83
C GLY A 138 -6.21 -10.95 13.98
N ALA A 139 -5.83 -11.82 13.03
CA ALA A 139 -4.68 -11.59 12.15
C ALA A 139 -4.89 -10.38 11.23
N MET A 140 -6.09 -10.21 10.68
CA MET A 140 -6.42 -9.06 9.82
C MET A 140 -6.38 -7.74 10.61
N ARG A 141 -6.96 -7.71 11.82
CA ARG A 141 -6.91 -6.51 12.69
C ARG A 141 -5.48 -6.14 13.08
N ALA A 142 -4.67 -7.14 13.43
CA ALA A 142 -3.27 -6.93 13.78
C ALA A 142 -2.46 -6.41 12.57
N SER A 143 -2.66 -6.99 11.40
CA SER A 143 -2.05 -6.56 10.14
C SER A 143 -2.39 -5.10 9.82
N ASP A 144 -3.67 -4.70 9.90
CA ASP A 144 -4.08 -3.30 9.67
C ASP A 144 -3.45 -2.32 10.66
N ALA A 145 -3.47 -2.66 11.96
CA ALA A 145 -2.92 -1.80 12.99
C ALA A 145 -1.41 -1.58 12.77
N ARG A 146 -0.66 -2.67 12.52
CA ARG A 146 0.80 -2.58 12.32
C ARG A 146 1.18 -1.90 11.01
N TRP A 147 0.38 -2.06 9.97
CA TRP A 147 0.58 -1.32 8.72
C TRP A 147 0.41 0.19 8.93
N ARG A 148 -0.63 0.62 9.67
CA ARG A 148 -0.81 2.05 10.01
C ARG A 148 0.34 2.60 10.85
N ASP A 149 0.79 1.85 11.85
CA ASP A 149 1.98 2.21 12.65
C ASP A 149 3.22 2.39 11.77
N PHE A 150 3.40 1.50 10.79
CA PHE A 150 4.50 1.58 9.82
C PHE A 150 4.40 2.81 8.93
N VAL A 151 3.26 3.06 8.28
CA VAL A 151 3.06 4.22 7.40
C VAL A 151 3.28 5.53 8.15
N ALA A 152 2.78 5.63 9.39
CA ALA A 152 3.03 6.78 10.25
C ALA A 152 4.52 6.96 10.58
N ALA A 153 5.24 5.87 10.88
CA ALA A 153 6.67 5.92 11.15
C ALA A 153 7.52 6.20 9.90
N GLU A 154 7.04 5.81 8.72
CA GLU A 154 7.68 6.05 7.43
C GLU A 154 7.58 7.52 6.98
N GLY A 155 6.62 8.29 7.48
CA GLY A 155 6.52 9.74 7.21
C GLY A 155 7.84 10.49 7.44
N ALA A 156 8.55 10.17 8.52
CA ALA A 156 9.85 10.77 8.82
C ALA A 156 10.99 10.38 7.83
N LEU A 157 10.83 9.30 7.06
CA LEU A 157 11.72 8.97 5.95
C LEU A 157 11.34 9.73 4.68
N VAL A 158 10.03 9.85 4.44
CA VAL A 158 9.50 10.63 3.32
C VAL A 158 9.94 12.09 3.46
N ASP A 159 9.93 12.66 4.67
CA ASP A 159 10.39 14.04 4.93
C ASP A 159 11.88 14.27 4.63
N VAL A 160 12.70 13.19 4.60
CA VAL A 160 14.12 13.29 4.23
C VAL A 160 14.31 13.30 2.71
N VAL A 161 13.39 12.68 1.97
CA VAL A 161 13.48 12.51 0.51
C VAL A 161 12.68 13.56 -0.25
N CYS A 162 11.58 14.02 0.33
CA CYS A 162 10.85 15.16 -0.16
C CYS A 162 11.57 16.45 0.26
N PRO A 163 11.53 17.51 -0.57
CA PRO A 163 12.04 18.82 -0.18
C PRO A 163 11.46 19.28 1.17
N THR A 164 12.31 19.92 1.98
CA THR A 164 11.93 20.41 3.32
C THR A 164 11.38 21.83 3.30
N ASP A 165 11.44 22.51 2.15
CA ASP A 165 10.84 23.82 1.96
C ASP A 165 9.31 23.72 1.96
N ALA A 166 8.64 24.80 2.36
CA ALA A 166 7.18 24.87 2.38
C ALA A 166 6.60 25.10 0.97
N THR A 167 7.10 24.36 -0.02
CA THR A 167 6.69 24.48 -1.43
C THR A 167 5.56 23.52 -1.79
N ALA A 168 4.80 23.87 -2.83
CA ALA A 168 3.81 22.97 -3.43
C ALA A 168 4.43 21.63 -3.85
N GLN A 169 5.69 21.66 -4.30
CA GLN A 169 6.44 20.47 -4.69
C GLN A 169 6.74 19.54 -3.50
N ALA A 170 7.17 20.10 -2.37
CA ALA A 170 7.38 19.34 -1.13
C ALA A 170 6.10 18.63 -0.67
N GLN A 171 4.97 19.35 -0.73
CA GLN A 171 3.67 18.80 -0.36
C GLN A 171 3.21 17.72 -1.34
N ALA A 172 3.37 17.94 -2.65
CA ALA A 172 3.03 16.96 -3.67
C ALA A 172 3.80 15.65 -3.50
N CYS A 173 5.10 15.73 -3.24
CA CYS A 173 5.94 14.58 -2.93
C CYS A 173 5.39 13.76 -1.75
N ARG A 174 5.12 14.41 -0.61
CA ARG A 174 4.57 13.73 0.58
C ARG A 174 3.23 13.05 0.30
N SER A 175 2.30 13.75 -0.36
CA SER A 175 0.98 13.21 -0.71
C SER A 175 1.06 12.01 -1.66
N VAL A 176 1.95 12.05 -2.65
CA VAL A 176 2.15 10.95 -3.60
C VAL A 176 2.72 9.71 -2.90
N HIS A 177 3.66 9.88 -1.97
CA HIS A 177 4.16 8.76 -1.15
C HIS A 177 3.05 8.10 -0.32
N GLN A 178 2.21 8.89 0.35
CA GLN A 178 1.07 8.37 1.12
C GLN A 178 0.07 7.63 0.23
N ARG A 179 -0.25 8.21 -0.94
CA ARG A 179 -1.12 7.58 -1.94
C ARG A 179 -0.56 6.22 -2.37
N ASN A 180 0.73 6.15 -2.68
CA ASN A 180 1.34 4.90 -3.14
C ASN A 180 1.31 3.82 -2.05
N ALA A 181 1.53 4.17 -0.78
CA ALA A 181 1.39 3.25 0.33
C ALA A 181 -0.04 2.69 0.44
N ALA A 182 -1.06 3.54 0.29
CA ALA A 182 -2.46 3.13 0.32
C ALA A 182 -2.82 2.19 -0.85
N VAL A 183 -2.37 2.50 -2.07
CA VAL A 183 -2.60 1.65 -3.24
C VAL A 183 -1.95 0.27 -3.09
N GLU A 184 -0.70 0.22 -2.61
CA GLU A 184 -0.01 -1.06 -2.39
C GLU A 184 -0.69 -1.92 -1.34
N ARG A 185 -1.19 -1.29 -0.26
CA ARG A 185 -1.99 -1.97 0.75
C ARG A 185 -3.27 -2.52 0.17
N LEU A 186 -4.00 -1.72 -0.60
CA LEU A 186 -5.25 -2.15 -1.22
C LEU A 186 -5.03 -3.31 -2.18
N ARG A 187 -3.99 -3.26 -3.03
CA ARG A 187 -3.60 -4.36 -3.93
C ARG A 187 -3.34 -5.66 -3.18
N GLN A 188 -2.55 -5.60 -2.12
CA GLN A 188 -2.25 -6.76 -1.27
C GLN A 188 -3.54 -7.38 -0.72
N LEU A 189 -4.41 -6.56 -0.11
CA LEU A 189 -5.65 -7.06 0.51
C LEU A 189 -6.65 -7.61 -0.51
N VAL A 190 -6.74 -7.00 -1.70
CA VAL A 190 -7.55 -7.54 -2.80
C VAL A 190 -7.06 -8.92 -3.21
N GLY A 191 -5.74 -9.09 -3.37
CA GLY A 191 -5.12 -10.38 -3.68
C GLY A 191 -5.44 -11.45 -2.63
N LEU A 192 -5.22 -11.13 -1.35
CA LEU A 192 -5.51 -12.04 -0.24
C LEU A 192 -6.99 -12.41 -0.18
N ASN A 193 -7.87 -11.45 -0.35
CA ASN A 193 -9.30 -11.70 -0.36
C ASN A 193 -9.74 -12.61 -1.52
N ALA A 194 -9.07 -12.59 -2.67
CA ALA A 194 -9.38 -13.50 -3.78
C ALA A 194 -9.03 -14.98 -3.46
N VAL A 195 -8.09 -15.22 -2.54
CA VAL A 195 -7.62 -16.57 -2.16
C VAL A 195 -8.49 -17.22 -1.08
N ILE A 196 -9.25 -16.45 -0.29
CA ILE A 196 -10.01 -17.01 0.84
C ILE A 196 -11.07 -18.02 0.35
N GLY A 197 -10.92 -19.28 0.77
CA GLY A 197 -11.82 -20.37 0.42
C GLY A 197 -11.71 -20.83 -1.05
N ALA A 198 -10.59 -20.56 -1.70
CA ALA A 198 -10.38 -20.93 -3.09
C ALA A 198 -9.95 -22.40 -3.23
N ASP A 199 -10.55 -23.11 -4.18
CA ASP A 199 -10.16 -24.45 -4.63
C ASP A 199 -9.36 -24.41 -5.94
#